data_AF-A0A1M6XJC7-F1
#
_entry.id   AF-A0A1M6XJC7-F1
#
_cell.length_a   1.000
_cell.length_b   1.000
_cell.length_c   1.000
_cell.angle_alpha   90.00
_cell.angle_beta   90.00
_cell.angle_gamma   90.00
#
_symmetry.space_group_name_H-M   'P 1'
#
loop_
_entity.id
_entity.type
_entity.pdbx_description
1 polymer ?
#
loop_
_entity_poly.entity_id
_entity_poly.type
_entity_poly.pdbx_seq_one_letter_code
_entity_poly.pdbx_strand_id
1 'polypeptide(L)'
;MTQEELDKIIELHQHWLKNDCEGWENMKANLRGANLYGADLSGANLSEANLSDANLYEANLSDANLSGANLRGANLYGADLSGANLSEANLSGANLYGADLSGANLSEANLSDANLYEANLSDANLSGADRFRLGKVVDGTLTGYKKTKEGVVITAEIPAGAIVFCINGSKCRTNRAKITDMAGHDVLHSQYDNSFEYRLGQEINIKDFNLMYNVECASGFHFFKMRKEAEEYR
;
A
#
# COMPACT_ATOMS: atom_id res chain seq x y z
N MET A 1 17.53 -7.95 -20.89
CA MET A 1 18.52 -6.86 -20.94
C MET A 1 19.67 -7.26 -20.04
N THR A 2 20.90 -6.93 -20.37
CA THR A 2 22.07 -7.19 -19.51
C THR A 2 22.19 -6.10 -18.44
N GLN A 3 22.97 -6.35 -17.38
CA GLN A 3 23.24 -5.32 -16.36
C GLN A 3 23.96 -4.11 -16.98
N GLU A 4 24.91 -4.34 -17.90
CA GLU A 4 25.63 -3.24 -18.57
C GLU A 4 24.70 -2.34 -19.40
N GLU A 5 23.72 -2.93 -20.09
CA GLU A 5 22.70 -2.16 -20.80
C GLU A 5 21.82 -1.35 -19.84
N LEU A 6 21.46 -1.94 -18.69
CA LEU A 6 20.67 -1.29 -17.66
C LEU A 6 21.42 -0.12 -17.01
N ASP A 7 22.68 -0.34 -16.61
CA ASP A 7 23.54 0.67 -15.99
C ASP A 7 23.71 1.87 -16.91
N LYS A 8 23.89 1.63 -18.22
CA LYS A 8 23.96 2.69 -19.21
C LYS A 8 22.67 3.49 -19.31
N ILE A 9 21.50 2.84 -19.25
CA ILE A 9 20.22 3.54 -19.24
C ILE A 9 20.09 4.41 -17.98
N ILE A 10 20.50 3.90 -16.83
CA ILE A 10 20.46 4.63 -15.55
C ILE A 10 21.41 5.83 -15.60
N GLU A 11 22.63 5.67 -16.12
CA GLU A 11 23.61 6.74 -16.29
C GLU A 11 23.07 7.87 -17.17
N LEU A 12 22.52 7.53 -18.34
CA LEU A 12 21.90 8.50 -19.24
C LEU A 12 20.71 9.21 -18.59
N HIS A 13 19.95 8.51 -17.76
CA HIS A 13 18.85 9.11 -17.02
C HIS A 13 19.34 10.09 -15.94
N GLN A 14 20.47 9.84 -15.27
CA GLN A 14 21.06 10.81 -14.34
C GLN A 14 21.46 12.12 -15.03
N HIS A 15 22.03 11.99 -16.22
CA HIS A 15 22.38 13.11 -17.06
C HIS A 15 21.15 13.93 -17.48
N TRP A 16 20.08 13.24 -17.90
CA TRP A 16 18.80 13.87 -18.19
C TRP A 16 18.25 14.66 -16.99
N LEU A 17 18.30 14.10 -15.77
CA LEU A 17 17.84 14.77 -14.56
C LEU A 17 18.60 16.07 -14.24
N LYS A 18 19.90 16.11 -14.54
CA LYS A 18 20.75 17.28 -14.27
C LYS A 18 20.60 18.40 -15.29
N ASN A 19 19.94 18.14 -16.42
CA ASN A 19 19.88 19.05 -17.57
C ASN A 19 21.27 19.57 -17.97
N ASP A 20 22.30 18.72 -17.86
CA ASP A 20 23.70 19.15 -17.91
C ASP A 20 24.30 19.24 -19.32
N CYS A 21 23.53 18.92 -20.38
CA CYS A 21 23.94 19.06 -21.79
C CYS A 21 22.76 19.35 -22.74
N GLU A 22 23.03 20.05 -23.85
CA GLU A 22 22.04 20.34 -24.90
C GLU A 22 21.72 19.09 -25.77
N GLY A 23 20.43 18.78 -25.98
CA GLY A 23 19.97 17.86 -27.03
C GLY A 23 19.37 16.51 -26.62
N TRP A 24 18.95 16.31 -25.36
CA TRP A 24 18.61 14.98 -24.80
C TRP A 24 17.15 14.75 -24.42
N GLU A 25 16.18 15.15 -25.25
CA GLU A 25 14.76 14.85 -25.00
C GLU A 25 14.44 13.32 -24.94
N ASN A 26 15.37 12.46 -25.40
CA ASN A 26 15.20 10.99 -25.46
C ASN A 26 15.99 10.19 -24.41
N MET A 27 16.61 10.82 -23.40
CA MET A 27 17.44 10.12 -22.40
C MET A 27 16.74 9.78 -21.09
N LYS A 28 15.48 10.20 -20.93
CA LYS A 28 14.63 9.73 -19.83
C LYS A 28 14.48 8.21 -19.91
N ALA A 29 14.77 7.50 -18.82
CA ALA A 29 14.76 6.04 -18.82
C ALA A 29 13.39 5.50 -19.27
N ASN A 30 13.41 4.74 -20.36
CA ASN A 30 12.25 4.02 -20.88
C ASN A 30 12.53 2.52 -20.82
N LEU A 31 12.05 1.91 -19.74
CA LEU A 31 12.15 0.50 -19.40
C LEU A 31 10.80 -0.21 -19.56
N ARG A 32 9.90 0.34 -20.39
CA ARG A 32 8.59 -0.24 -20.61
C ARG A 32 8.70 -1.68 -21.11
N GLY A 33 8.05 -2.62 -20.41
CA GLY A 33 8.07 -4.04 -20.75
C GLY A 33 9.45 -4.70 -20.63
N ALA A 34 10.44 -4.02 -20.03
CA ALA A 34 11.78 -4.58 -19.87
C ALA A 34 11.74 -5.80 -18.93
N ASN A 35 12.55 -6.80 -19.24
CA ASN A 35 12.79 -7.90 -18.32
C ASN A 35 13.95 -7.54 -17.40
N LEU A 36 13.62 -7.28 -16.14
CA LEU A 36 14.47 -6.86 -15.03
C LEU A 36 14.37 -7.86 -13.85
N TYR A 37 14.09 -9.13 -14.16
CA TYR A 37 14.03 -10.21 -13.18
C TYR A 37 15.30 -10.22 -12.31
N GLY A 38 15.13 -10.10 -10.99
CA GLY A 38 16.24 -10.11 -10.03
C GLY A 38 17.29 -9.02 -10.23
N ALA A 39 16.98 -7.95 -10.97
CA ALA A 39 17.93 -6.88 -11.23
C ALA A 39 18.28 -6.12 -9.94
N ASP A 40 19.53 -5.70 -9.82
CA ASP A 40 19.95 -4.78 -8.76
C ASP A 40 19.81 -3.34 -9.25
N LEU A 41 18.87 -2.63 -8.62
CA LEU A 41 18.51 -1.24 -8.82
C LEU A 41 18.56 -0.48 -7.49
N SER A 42 19.25 -1.02 -6.48
CA SER A 42 19.35 -0.39 -5.17
C SER A 42 19.96 1.01 -5.25
N GLY A 43 19.33 1.97 -4.59
CA GLY A 43 19.72 3.38 -4.61
C GLY A 43 19.64 4.07 -5.99
N ALA A 44 19.15 3.39 -7.03
CA ALA A 44 19.07 3.97 -8.36
C ALA A 44 18.07 5.13 -8.37
N ASN A 45 18.44 6.25 -9.01
CA ASN A 45 17.53 7.35 -9.23
C ASN A 45 16.83 7.19 -10.58
N LEU A 46 15.61 6.66 -10.56
CA LEU A 46 14.71 6.40 -11.68
C LEU A 46 13.47 7.30 -11.62
N SER A 47 13.61 8.50 -11.04
CA SER A 47 12.49 9.43 -10.91
C SER A 47 11.88 9.76 -12.27
N GLU A 48 10.56 9.71 -12.33
CA GLU A 48 9.75 9.88 -13.53
C GLU A 48 9.97 8.84 -14.65
N ALA A 49 10.84 7.85 -14.48
CA ALA A 49 11.13 6.85 -15.51
C ALA A 49 9.87 6.07 -15.90
N ASN A 50 9.84 5.56 -17.13
CA ASN A 50 8.77 4.68 -17.59
C ASN A 50 9.15 3.22 -17.41
N LEU A 51 8.62 2.57 -16.39
CA LEU A 51 8.75 1.13 -16.09
C LEU A 51 7.41 0.38 -16.30
N SER A 52 6.47 0.95 -17.05
CA SER A 52 5.17 0.30 -17.26
C SER A 52 5.33 -1.09 -17.87
N ASP A 53 4.52 -2.05 -17.39
CA ASP A 53 4.55 -3.45 -17.82
C ASP A 53 5.91 -4.16 -17.63
N ALA A 54 6.89 -3.56 -16.94
CA ALA A 54 8.20 -4.17 -16.72
C ALA A 54 8.11 -5.39 -15.79
N ASN A 55 8.97 -6.39 -16.02
CA ASN A 55 9.12 -7.53 -15.13
C ASN A 55 10.24 -7.26 -14.12
N LEU A 56 9.89 -6.86 -12.90
CA LEU A 56 10.76 -6.57 -11.76
C LEU A 56 10.63 -7.64 -10.66
N TYR A 57 10.27 -8.87 -11.03
CA TYR A 57 10.14 -10.00 -10.11
C TYR A 57 11.44 -10.18 -9.31
N GLU A 58 11.35 -10.20 -7.97
CA GLU A 58 12.48 -10.30 -7.03
C GLU A 58 13.60 -9.27 -7.26
N ALA A 59 13.32 -8.14 -7.92
CA ALA A 59 14.31 -7.08 -8.12
C ALA A 59 14.63 -6.38 -6.79
N ASN A 60 15.89 -5.95 -6.64
CA ASN A 60 16.31 -5.11 -5.52
C ASN A 60 16.18 -3.64 -5.92
N LEU A 61 15.20 -2.94 -5.35
CA LEU A 61 14.92 -1.52 -5.51
C LEU A 61 15.02 -0.78 -4.16
N SER A 62 15.71 -1.36 -3.18
CA SER A 62 15.92 -0.73 -1.86
C SER A 62 16.54 0.65 -2.01
N ASP A 63 16.04 1.63 -1.26
CA ASP A 63 16.44 3.04 -1.28
C ASP A 63 16.38 3.73 -2.68
N ALA A 64 15.77 3.11 -3.69
CA ALA A 64 15.67 3.68 -5.03
C ALA A 64 14.75 4.91 -5.04
N ASN A 65 15.09 5.92 -5.85
CA ASN A 65 14.21 7.04 -6.11
C ASN A 65 13.37 6.79 -7.36
N LEU A 66 12.08 6.49 -7.16
CA LEU A 66 11.07 6.23 -8.18
C LEU A 66 9.97 7.30 -8.16
N SER A 67 10.25 8.49 -7.64
CA SER A 67 9.24 9.56 -7.52
C SER A 67 8.68 9.91 -8.90
N GLY A 68 7.36 9.91 -9.05
CA GLY A 68 6.67 10.19 -10.32
C GLY A 68 6.87 9.11 -11.39
N ALA A 69 7.52 7.99 -11.10
CA ALA A 69 7.75 6.93 -12.08
C ALA A 69 6.44 6.27 -12.51
N ASN A 70 6.37 5.85 -13.77
CA ASN A 70 5.25 5.07 -14.28
C ASN A 70 5.55 3.57 -14.17
N LEU A 71 4.98 2.92 -13.16
CA LEU A 71 5.06 1.48 -12.87
C LEU A 71 3.74 0.76 -13.15
N ARG A 72 2.85 1.36 -13.96
CA ARG A 72 1.55 0.78 -14.30
C ARG A 72 1.72 -0.64 -14.85
N GLY A 73 1.02 -1.60 -14.27
CA GLY A 73 1.05 -3.00 -14.70
C GLY A 73 2.38 -3.73 -14.48
N ALA A 74 3.36 -3.12 -13.81
CA ALA A 74 4.65 -3.76 -13.55
C ALA A 74 4.50 -4.98 -12.63
N ASN A 75 5.32 -5.99 -12.85
CA ASN A 75 5.39 -7.16 -11.97
C ASN A 75 6.51 -6.97 -10.94
N LEU A 76 6.16 -6.66 -9.70
CA LEU A 76 7.04 -6.41 -8.55
C LEU A 76 6.89 -7.51 -7.48
N TYR A 77 6.50 -8.72 -7.89
CA TYR A 77 6.35 -9.85 -6.96
C TYR A 77 7.66 -10.09 -6.21
N GLY A 78 7.61 -10.10 -4.88
CA GLY A 78 8.77 -10.34 -4.02
C GLY A 78 9.90 -9.32 -4.14
N ALA A 79 9.67 -8.17 -4.79
CA ALA A 79 10.70 -7.14 -4.94
C ALA A 79 11.01 -6.46 -3.59
N ASP A 80 12.26 -6.09 -3.38
CA ASP A 80 12.67 -5.26 -2.24
C ASP A 80 12.56 -3.78 -2.63
N LEU A 81 11.60 -3.07 -2.04
CA LEU A 81 11.37 -1.62 -2.18
C LEU A 81 11.55 -0.92 -0.83
N SER A 82 12.29 -1.53 0.11
CA SER A 82 12.51 -0.95 1.44
C SER A 82 13.20 0.42 1.31
N GLY A 83 12.69 1.42 2.02
CA GLY A 83 13.18 2.81 1.95
C GLY A 83 12.96 3.55 0.62
N ALA A 84 12.38 2.91 -0.40
CA ALA A 84 12.25 3.50 -1.73
C ALA A 84 11.31 4.74 -1.73
N ASN A 85 11.64 5.73 -2.55
CA ASN A 85 10.78 6.88 -2.77
C ASN A 85 9.86 6.66 -3.99
N LEU A 86 8.60 6.34 -3.75
CA LEU A 86 7.53 6.13 -4.74
C LEU A 86 6.51 7.29 -4.74
N SER A 87 6.87 8.47 -4.23
CA SER A 87 5.94 9.60 -4.18
C SER A 87 5.42 9.94 -5.57
N GLU A 88 4.10 10.14 -5.72
CA GLU A 88 3.44 10.46 -6.99
C GLU A 88 3.61 9.38 -8.09
N ALA A 89 4.16 8.21 -7.76
CA ALA A 89 4.34 7.13 -8.72
C ALA A 89 3.00 6.54 -9.17
N ASN A 90 2.91 6.15 -10.44
CA ASN A 90 1.76 5.42 -10.96
C ASN A 90 2.01 3.91 -10.85
N LEU A 91 1.44 3.27 -9.83
CA LEU A 91 1.49 1.83 -9.58
C LEU A 91 0.19 1.13 -9.98
N SER A 92 -0.65 1.76 -10.79
CA SER A 92 -1.97 1.19 -11.11
C SER A 92 -1.85 -0.18 -11.79
N GLY A 93 -2.58 -1.18 -11.28
CA GLY A 93 -2.52 -2.56 -11.76
C GLY A 93 -1.20 -3.29 -11.53
N ALA A 94 -0.24 -2.72 -10.80
CA ALA A 94 1.03 -3.38 -10.50
C ALA A 94 0.85 -4.59 -9.56
N ASN A 95 1.67 -5.63 -9.74
CA ASN A 95 1.69 -6.79 -8.86
C ASN A 95 2.80 -6.65 -7.81
N LEU A 96 2.45 -6.25 -6.59
CA LEU A 96 3.34 -6.06 -5.44
C LEU A 96 3.21 -7.21 -4.42
N TYR A 97 2.77 -8.40 -4.84
CA TYR A 97 2.60 -9.53 -3.93
C TYR A 97 3.92 -9.85 -3.23
N GLY A 98 3.92 -9.90 -1.90
CA GLY A 98 5.10 -10.24 -1.09
C GLY A 98 6.26 -9.23 -1.18
N ALA A 99 6.05 -8.06 -1.78
CA ALA A 99 7.09 -7.04 -1.89
C ALA A 99 7.39 -6.39 -0.52
N ASP A 100 8.66 -6.07 -0.25
CA ASP A 100 9.02 -5.30 0.93
C ASP A 100 8.93 -3.79 0.63
N LEU A 101 7.95 -3.09 1.20
CA LEU A 101 7.77 -1.64 1.09
C LEU A 101 8.06 -0.94 2.43
N SER A 102 8.82 -1.59 3.33
CA SER A 102 9.07 -1.02 4.65
C SER A 102 9.79 0.32 4.58
N GLY A 103 9.29 1.33 5.28
CA GLY A 103 9.82 2.70 5.25
C GLY A 103 9.66 3.42 3.89
N ALA A 104 9.02 2.83 2.88
CA ALA A 104 8.88 3.44 1.57
C ALA A 104 7.95 4.66 1.59
N ASN A 105 8.25 5.66 0.75
CA ASN A 105 7.39 6.82 0.59
C ASN A 105 6.44 6.65 -0.60
N LEU A 106 5.17 6.36 -0.37
CA LEU A 106 4.10 6.21 -1.38
C LEU A 106 3.15 7.42 -1.39
N SER A 107 3.57 8.59 -0.89
CA SER A 107 2.68 9.76 -0.83
C SER A 107 2.15 10.13 -2.22
N GLU A 108 0.84 10.36 -2.35
CA GLU A 108 0.17 10.69 -3.63
C GLU A 108 0.34 9.63 -4.74
N ALA A 109 0.83 8.42 -4.42
CA ALA A 109 0.99 7.35 -5.40
C ALA A 109 -0.37 6.79 -5.84
N ASN A 110 -0.51 6.49 -7.13
CA ASN A 110 -1.71 5.82 -7.63
C ASN A 110 -1.58 4.31 -7.49
N LEU A 111 -2.32 3.71 -6.54
CA LEU A 111 -2.35 2.27 -6.27
C LEU A 111 -3.66 1.62 -6.75
N SER A 112 -4.39 2.26 -7.67
CA SER A 112 -5.62 1.69 -8.25
C SER A 112 -5.36 0.33 -8.87
N ASP A 113 -6.13 -0.69 -8.50
CA ASP A 113 -6.00 -2.06 -8.99
C ASP A 113 -4.64 -2.77 -8.69
N ALA A 114 -3.75 -2.17 -7.89
CA ALA A 114 -2.49 -2.79 -7.49
C ALA A 114 -2.69 -3.95 -6.49
N ASN A 115 -1.97 -5.06 -6.68
CA ASN A 115 -1.99 -6.20 -5.76
C ASN A 115 -0.90 -6.06 -4.69
N LEU A 116 -1.27 -5.62 -3.49
CA LEU A 116 -0.37 -5.46 -2.33
C LEU A 116 -0.43 -6.63 -1.34
N TYR A 117 -0.92 -7.80 -1.76
CA TYR A 117 -1.08 -8.93 -0.85
C TYR A 117 0.27 -9.40 -0.30
N GLU A 118 0.38 -9.69 1.01
CA GLU A 118 1.65 -10.02 1.69
C GLU A 118 2.75 -8.94 1.61
N ALA A 119 2.48 -7.77 1.02
CA ALA A 119 3.47 -6.70 0.98
C ALA A 119 3.72 -6.15 2.40
N ASN A 120 4.98 -5.97 2.75
CA ASN A 120 5.36 -5.35 4.02
C ASN A 120 5.27 -3.83 3.90
N LEU A 121 4.26 -3.21 4.51
CA LEU A 121 4.06 -1.74 4.51
C LEU A 121 4.45 -1.09 5.84
N SER A 122 5.28 -1.75 6.65
CA SER A 122 5.70 -1.21 7.96
C SER A 122 6.39 0.14 7.76
N ASP A 123 5.99 1.17 8.51
CA ASP A 123 6.52 2.53 8.42
C ASP A 123 6.42 3.23 7.04
N ALA A 124 5.69 2.65 6.07
CA ALA A 124 5.48 3.28 4.77
C ALA A 124 4.57 4.51 4.85
N ASN A 125 4.93 5.59 4.15
CA ASN A 125 4.09 6.79 4.04
C ASN A 125 3.08 6.65 2.89
N LEU A 126 1.78 6.65 3.19
CA LEU A 126 0.71 6.46 2.21
C LEU A 126 -0.22 7.68 2.11
N SER A 127 0.23 8.85 2.61
CA SER A 127 -0.56 10.08 2.59
C SER A 127 -0.99 10.42 1.16
N GLY A 128 -2.30 10.51 0.90
CA GLY A 128 -2.81 10.86 -0.43
C GLY A 128 -2.72 9.76 -1.49
N ALA A 129 -2.20 8.57 -1.17
CA ALA A 129 -2.16 7.47 -2.13
C ALA A 129 -3.58 6.99 -2.50
N ASP A 130 -3.87 6.88 -3.79
CA ASP A 130 -5.17 6.42 -4.30
C ASP A 130 -5.29 4.90 -4.09
N ARG A 131 -6.02 4.49 -3.04
CA ARG A 131 -6.06 3.09 -2.59
C ARG A 131 -7.30 2.33 -3.08
N PHE A 132 -7.06 1.43 -4.03
CA PHE A 132 -7.72 0.15 -4.40
C PHE A 132 -9.18 -0.13 -4.03
N ARG A 133 -9.93 -0.67 -5.01
CA ARG A 133 -11.30 -1.20 -4.93
C ARG A 133 -11.36 -2.71 -4.65
N LEU A 134 -12.16 -3.08 -3.65
CA LEU A 134 -13.00 -4.29 -3.51
C LEU A 134 -12.41 -5.68 -3.84
N GLY A 135 -12.39 -6.59 -2.86
CA GLY A 135 -12.37 -8.02 -3.24
C GLY A 135 -11.97 -9.06 -2.22
N LYS A 136 -12.52 -9.04 -0.99
CA LYS A 136 -12.38 -10.15 0.00
C LYS A 136 -10.94 -10.36 0.52
N VAL A 137 -10.75 -10.69 1.79
CA VAL A 137 -9.44 -11.20 2.25
C VAL A 137 -9.29 -12.59 1.64
N VAL A 138 -8.35 -12.83 0.73
CA VAL A 138 -8.27 -14.12 0.00
C VAL A 138 -7.54 -15.17 0.84
N ASP A 139 -6.47 -14.79 1.52
CA ASP A 139 -5.72 -15.63 2.48
C ASP A 139 -5.15 -14.77 3.63
N GLY A 140 -4.75 -15.36 4.76
CA GLY A 140 -4.14 -14.64 5.90
C GLY A 140 -5.10 -13.74 6.71
N THR A 141 -4.54 -12.78 7.46
CA THR A 141 -5.28 -11.83 8.30
C THR A 141 -4.85 -10.39 8.02
N LEU A 142 -5.80 -9.48 7.80
CA LEU A 142 -5.52 -8.04 7.73
C LEU A 142 -5.58 -7.43 9.14
N THR A 143 -4.60 -6.60 9.51
CA THR A 143 -4.65 -5.85 10.77
C THR A 143 -5.44 -4.55 10.56
N GLY A 144 -6.39 -4.28 11.44
CA GLY A 144 -7.18 -3.06 11.46
C GLY A 144 -7.19 -2.40 12.83
N TYR A 145 -7.29 -1.07 12.83
CA TYR A 145 -7.24 -0.24 14.04
C TYR A 145 -8.56 0.50 14.23
N LYS A 146 -9.13 0.43 15.44
CA LYS A 146 -10.41 1.07 15.76
C LYS A 146 -10.20 2.04 16.92
N LYS A 147 -10.54 3.31 16.71
CA LYS A 147 -10.70 4.27 17.81
C LYS A 147 -12.00 4.00 18.57
N THR A 148 -11.92 3.82 19.87
CA THR A 148 -13.06 3.62 20.76
C THR A 148 -13.56 4.96 21.30
N LYS A 149 -14.69 4.95 21.99
CA LYS A 149 -15.29 6.15 22.61
C LYS A 149 -14.36 6.82 23.62
N GLU A 150 -13.52 6.03 24.29
CA GLU A 150 -12.51 6.48 25.25
C GLU A 150 -11.29 7.16 24.58
N GLY A 151 -11.24 7.18 23.25
CA GLY A 151 -10.07 7.68 22.51
C GLY A 151 -8.91 6.68 22.43
N VAL A 152 -9.10 5.46 22.94
CA VAL A 152 -8.13 4.36 22.84
C VAL A 152 -8.21 3.72 21.46
N VAL A 153 -7.08 3.35 20.88
CA VAL A 153 -7.03 2.60 19.63
C VAL A 153 -6.78 1.12 19.93
N ILE A 154 -7.75 0.30 19.54
CA ILE A 154 -7.70 -1.17 19.64
C ILE A 154 -7.29 -1.79 18.31
N THR A 155 -6.69 -2.98 18.37
CA THR A 155 -6.28 -3.75 17.19
C THR A 155 -7.27 -4.88 16.95
N ALA A 156 -7.61 -5.10 15.68
CA ALA A 156 -8.44 -6.20 15.24
C ALA A 156 -7.81 -6.92 14.04
N GLU A 157 -7.90 -8.24 14.03
CA GLU A 157 -7.58 -9.08 12.88
C GLU A 157 -8.84 -9.30 12.04
N ILE A 158 -8.75 -9.03 10.75
CA ILE A 158 -9.78 -9.29 9.76
C ILE A 158 -9.40 -10.60 9.05
N PRO A 159 -10.16 -11.70 9.26
CA PRO A 159 -9.77 -13.02 8.80
C PRO A 159 -9.95 -13.22 7.30
N ALA A 160 -9.23 -14.21 6.74
CA ALA A 160 -9.47 -14.72 5.41
C ALA A 160 -10.95 -15.00 5.14
N GLY A 161 -11.37 -14.64 3.94
CA GLY A 161 -12.71 -14.63 3.42
C GLY A 161 -13.58 -13.46 3.86
N ALA A 162 -13.12 -12.56 4.74
CA ALA A 162 -13.91 -11.42 5.18
C ALA A 162 -14.10 -10.44 4.02
N ILE A 163 -15.30 -9.87 3.91
CA ILE A 163 -15.59 -8.79 2.97
C ILE A 163 -15.03 -7.51 3.58
N VAL A 164 -14.21 -6.78 2.85
CA VAL A 164 -13.61 -5.51 3.28
C VAL A 164 -13.86 -4.47 2.20
N PHE A 165 -14.42 -3.33 2.58
CA PHE A 165 -14.63 -2.18 1.71
C PHE A 165 -13.96 -0.95 2.32
N CYS A 166 -13.19 -0.22 1.54
CA CYS A 166 -12.56 1.03 1.97
C CYS A 166 -13.19 2.18 1.20
N ILE A 167 -13.57 3.24 1.92
CA ILE A 167 -14.29 4.39 1.36
C ILE A 167 -13.38 5.59 1.59
N ASN A 168 -12.68 6.00 0.53
CA ASN A 168 -11.71 7.09 0.48
C ASN A 168 -10.58 6.97 1.53
N GLY A 169 -9.39 6.57 1.08
CA GLY A 169 -8.19 6.49 1.91
C GLY A 169 -8.13 5.23 2.78
N SER A 170 -7.92 5.43 4.09
CA SER A 170 -7.54 4.34 5.00
C SER A 170 -8.66 3.85 5.91
N LYS A 171 -9.81 4.51 5.91
CA LYS A 171 -11.01 4.05 6.62
C LYS A 171 -11.71 2.96 5.81
N CYS A 172 -11.89 1.81 6.45
CA CYS A 172 -12.48 0.63 5.87
C CYS A 172 -13.59 0.09 6.76
N ARG A 173 -14.40 -0.80 6.19
CA ARG A 173 -15.43 -1.55 6.88
C ARG A 173 -15.35 -3.01 6.48
N THR A 174 -15.53 -3.90 7.44
CA THR A 174 -15.55 -5.34 7.19
C THR A 174 -16.76 -6.00 7.83
N ASN A 175 -17.15 -7.15 7.29
CA ASN A 175 -18.19 -7.98 7.88
C ASN A 175 -17.67 -8.88 9.02
N ARG A 176 -16.35 -9.09 9.13
CA ARG A 176 -15.75 -9.96 10.16
C ARG A 176 -14.46 -9.38 10.72
N ALA A 177 -14.31 -9.45 12.04
CA ALA A 177 -13.08 -9.07 12.72
C ALA A 177 -12.93 -9.82 14.05
N LYS A 178 -11.71 -9.91 14.58
CA LYS A 178 -11.41 -10.42 15.92
C LYS A 178 -10.55 -9.41 16.66
N ILE A 179 -10.95 -9.01 17.85
CA ILE A 179 -10.17 -8.05 18.66
C ILE A 179 -8.96 -8.76 19.27
N THR A 180 -7.76 -8.23 19.05
CA THR A 180 -6.49 -8.87 19.44
C THR A 180 -5.62 -8.03 20.37
N ASP A 181 -5.86 -6.72 20.46
CA ASP A 181 -5.21 -5.85 21.44
C ASP A 181 -6.17 -4.76 21.89
N MET A 182 -6.24 -4.57 23.21
CA MET A 182 -7.11 -3.61 23.89
C MET A 182 -6.30 -2.51 24.62
N ALA A 183 -5.00 -2.38 24.34
CA ALA A 183 -4.10 -1.46 25.01
C ALA A 183 -4.16 -1.56 26.55
N GLY A 184 -4.27 -2.79 27.07
CA GLY A 184 -4.35 -3.08 28.50
C GLY A 184 -5.70 -2.81 29.18
N HIS A 185 -6.77 -2.51 28.43
CA HIS A 185 -8.11 -2.28 28.97
C HIS A 185 -8.98 -3.55 28.92
N ASP A 186 -9.83 -3.73 29.93
CA ASP A 186 -10.73 -4.89 30.00
C ASP A 186 -11.96 -4.73 29.08
N VAL A 187 -12.50 -3.50 29.00
CA VAL A 187 -13.70 -3.15 28.24
C VAL A 187 -13.55 -1.75 27.66
N LEU A 188 -13.88 -1.59 26.39
CA LEU A 188 -13.97 -0.30 25.71
C LEU A 188 -15.26 -0.23 24.90
N HIS A 189 -15.71 0.97 24.50
CA HIS A 189 -17.03 1.14 23.89
C HIS A 189 -16.96 1.63 22.44
N SER A 190 -17.94 1.23 21.63
CA SER A 190 -18.13 1.79 20.29
C SER A 190 -18.41 3.29 20.36
N GLN A 191 -17.76 4.05 19.48
CA GLN A 191 -17.93 5.50 19.37
C GLN A 191 -19.37 5.90 18.99
N TYR A 192 -20.09 5.02 18.27
CA TYR A 192 -21.40 5.34 17.68
C TYR A 192 -22.53 4.45 18.20
N ASP A 193 -22.23 3.44 19.01
CA ASP A 193 -23.21 2.57 19.65
C ASP A 193 -22.83 2.37 21.12
N ASN A 194 -23.49 3.11 22.01
CA ASN A 194 -23.22 3.06 23.44
C ASN A 194 -23.54 1.70 24.09
N SER A 195 -24.26 0.82 23.39
CA SER A 195 -24.58 -0.53 23.87
C SER A 195 -23.55 -1.58 23.43
N PHE A 196 -22.67 -1.23 22.50
CA PHE A 196 -21.66 -2.15 21.98
C PHE A 196 -20.33 -2.00 22.72
N GLU A 197 -19.89 -3.10 23.33
CA GLU A 197 -18.61 -3.22 24.03
C GLU A 197 -17.60 -4.04 23.21
N TYR A 198 -16.34 -3.58 23.22
CA TYR A 198 -15.18 -4.30 22.74
C TYR A 198 -14.51 -5.06 23.88
N ARG A 199 -14.15 -6.33 23.63
CA ARG A 199 -13.42 -7.20 24.57
C ARG A 199 -12.30 -7.96 23.85
N LEU A 200 -11.20 -8.24 24.55
CA LEU A 200 -10.10 -9.02 23.99
C LEU A 200 -10.58 -10.41 23.56
N GLY A 201 -10.20 -10.83 22.35
CA GLY A 201 -10.60 -12.11 21.75
C GLY A 201 -12.03 -12.14 21.18
N GLN A 202 -12.79 -11.06 21.29
CA GLN A 202 -14.16 -10.98 20.76
C GLN A 202 -14.16 -11.12 19.23
N GLU A 203 -14.98 -12.03 18.73
CA GLU A 203 -15.28 -12.15 17.31
C GLU A 203 -16.51 -11.31 16.94
N ILE A 204 -16.34 -10.47 15.94
CA ILE A 204 -17.36 -9.60 15.39
C ILE A 204 -17.80 -10.20 14.06
N ASN A 205 -19.09 -10.54 13.95
CA ASN A 205 -19.68 -11.11 12.74
C ASN A 205 -20.95 -10.32 12.37
N ILE A 206 -20.89 -9.55 11.29
CA ILE A 206 -21.98 -8.68 10.82
C ILE A 206 -22.78 -9.41 9.74
N LYS A 207 -24.00 -9.87 10.09
CA LYS A 207 -24.88 -10.62 9.18
C LYS A 207 -25.49 -9.74 8.09
N ASP A 208 -25.94 -8.55 8.45
CA ASP A 208 -26.59 -7.60 7.54
C ASP A 208 -25.57 -6.61 6.96
N PHE A 209 -24.41 -7.09 6.52
CA PHE A 209 -23.36 -6.24 5.98
C PHE A 209 -23.80 -5.63 4.64
N ASN A 210 -23.91 -4.31 4.60
CA ASN A 210 -24.39 -3.60 3.42
C ASN A 210 -23.33 -3.66 2.31
N LEU A 211 -23.71 -4.10 1.10
CA LEU A 211 -22.81 -4.25 -0.03
C LEU A 211 -22.54 -2.95 -0.83
N MET A 212 -23.23 -1.85 -0.49
CA MET A 212 -23.02 -0.54 -1.09
C MET A 212 -21.71 0.09 -0.63
N TYR A 213 -20.68 -0.10 -1.43
CA TYR A 213 -19.32 0.35 -1.14
C TYR A 213 -19.17 1.88 -1.02
N ASN A 214 -20.11 2.68 -1.49
CA ASN A 214 -20.02 4.15 -1.47
C ASN A 214 -20.74 4.79 -0.27
N VAL A 215 -21.28 3.98 0.65
CA VAL A 215 -21.98 4.47 1.84
C VAL A 215 -21.07 4.32 3.06
N GLU A 216 -20.50 5.43 3.53
CA GLU A 216 -19.59 5.44 4.68
C GLU A 216 -20.27 4.93 5.96
N CYS A 217 -21.51 5.35 6.21
CA CYS A 217 -22.30 4.96 7.37
C CYS A 217 -23.08 3.64 7.19
N ALA A 218 -22.59 2.76 6.32
CA ALA A 218 -23.16 1.44 6.11
C ALA A 218 -22.81 0.48 7.27
N SER A 219 -23.68 -0.52 7.48
CA SER A 219 -23.43 -1.59 8.45
C SER A 219 -22.09 -2.30 8.19
N GLY A 220 -21.30 -2.47 9.25
CA GLY A 220 -19.98 -3.10 9.22
C GLY A 220 -19.13 -2.73 10.42
N PHE A 221 -18.08 -3.51 10.68
CA PHE A 221 -17.02 -3.11 11.60
C PHE A 221 -16.11 -2.12 10.90
N HIS A 222 -16.18 -0.85 11.27
CA HIS A 222 -15.34 0.20 10.69
C HIS A 222 -13.98 0.24 11.37
N PHE A 223 -12.90 0.30 10.60
CA PHE A 223 -11.52 0.30 11.08
C PHE A 223 -10.63 1.13 10.15
N PHE A 224 -9.45 1.49 10.63
CA PHE A 224 -8.39 2.11 9.84
C PHE A 224 -7.30 1.08 9.55
N LYS A 225 -6.68 1.19 8.37
CA LYS A 225 -5.52 0.34 8.02
C LYS A 225 -4.25 0.76 8.78
N MET A 226 -4.13 2.03 9.18
CA MET A 226 -3.00 2.55 9.95
C MET A 226 -3.43 2.97 11.35
N ARG A 227 -2.59 2.68 12.34
CA ARG A 227 -2.83 3.05 13.74
C ARG A 227 -2.87 4.57 13.93
N LYS A 228 -1.89 5.28 13.35
CA LYS A 228 -1.78 6.74 13.43
C LYS A 228 -3.04 7.46 12.95
N GLU A 229 -3.64 7.00 11.84
CA GLU A 229 -4.87 7.58 11.32
C GLU A 229 -6.06 7.33 12.25
N ALA A 230 -6.13 6.15 12.89
CA ALA A 230 -7.13 5.91 13.94
C ALA A 230 -6.92 6.84 15.14
N GLU A 231 -5.67 7.10 15.54
CA GLU A 231 -5.35 7.99 16.66
C GLU A 231 -5.72 9.45 16.35
N GLU A 232 -5.46 9.92 15.13
CA GLU A 232 -5.73 11.29 14.67
C GLU A 232 -7.20 11.53 14.30
N TYR A 233 -7.99 10.47 14.07
CA TYR A 233 -9.40 10.58 13.70
C TYR A 233 -10.23 11.25 14.81
N ARG A 234 -10.99 12.29 14.43
CA ARG A 234 -11.81 13.11 15.35
C ARG A 234 -13.24 12.60 15.45
#